data_AF-A0A396PBN0-F1
#
_entry.id   AF-A0A396PBN0-F1
#
_cell.length_a   1.000
_cell.length_b   1.000
_cell.length_c   1.000
_cell.angle_alpha   90.00
_cell.angle_beta   90.00
_cell.angle_gamma   90.00
#
_symmetry.space_group_name_H-M   'P 1'
#
loop_
_entity.id
_entity.type
_entity.pdbx_description
1 polymer ?
#
loop_
_entity_poly.entity_id
_entity_poly.type
_entity_poly.pdbx_seq_one_letter_code
_entity_poly.pdbx_strand_id
1 'polypeptide(L)'
;MKNKKNDGKYVIIDDGTAGGLFLSENEYYVDENKKVVLCNSEKKDNLFRKRYKLTHGDKCYSIIKYFCPEVEFISIKIMETGERGSIDSFKAALEWCLKEKIKLVHMSVGTTNYIDAKKIENIIKQMVSNKMILCAALSNTNFPTWPACFDGVFGVRNYIAKLQEKEISVSKSFPFSEMNSIQLNFDDVLKKIVGKEYKSNSFAAPIITVLLICYLRKNKKGSYQDAKKFIMNHINKCIYEKELEWNGIVNNKAWSIPIILTRTVIGAKLLYECFGKEDYECIVLTSEKNLKESCVAEIPLEFYTHGNVTETLIMAVNTIYNPDVLIIQTDKNIFESNSLIDFEVFDKKGWNVKTRMEQMQFENCYNAYKWIIMQLLDD
;
A
#
# COMPACT_ATOMS: atom_id res chain seq x y z
N MET A 1 -39.66 -17.34 5.24
CA MET A 1 -38.26 -17.56 4.81
C MET A 1 -38.08 -16.96 3.43
N LYS A 2 -37.61 -15.71 3.33
CA LYS A 2 -37.26 -15.10 2.03
C LYS A 2 -35.98 -15.77 1.54
N ASN A 3 -35.99 -16.33 0.32
CA ASN A 3 -34.85 -16.96 -0.34
C ASN A 3 -33.55 -16.17 -0.08
N LYS A 4 -32.63 -16.72 0.74
CA LYS A 4 -31.21 -16.29 0.77
C LYS A 4 -30.69 -16.58 -0.64
N LYS A 5 -30.82 -15.61 -1.56
CA LYS A 5 -30.26 -15.69 -2.90
C LYS A 5 -28.76 -15.91 -2.71
N ASN A 6 -28.25 -16.96 -3.34
CA ASN A 6 -26.84 -17.34 -3.32
C ASN A 6 -26.04 -16.22 -4.02
N ASP A 7 -25.69 -15.19 -3.24
CA ASP A 7 -25.09 -13.92 -3.67
C ASP A 7 -23.57 -14.04 -3.86
N GLY A 8 -22.98 -15.20 -3.57
CA GLY A 8 -21.52 -15.40 -3.59
C GLY A 8 -20.91 -15.12 -2.21
N LYS A 9 -19.75 -15.73 -1.93
CA LYS A 9 -19.02 -15.48 -0.68
C LYS A 9 -18.28 -14.14 -0.79
N TYR A 10 -18.48 -13.25 0.18
CA TYR A 10 -17.77 -11.98 0.29
C TYR A 10 -16.95 -11.94 1.59
N VAL A 11 -15.75 -11.37 1.53
CA VAL A 11 -14.84 -11.28 2.69
C VAL A 11 -14.43 -9.83 2.96
N ILE A 12 -14.33 -9.50 4.24
CA ILE A 12 -13.62 -8.31 4.75
C ILE A 12 -12.38 -8.78 5.51
N ILE A 13 -11.21 -8.29 5.12
CA ILE A 13 -9.94 -8.50 5.81
C ILE A 13 -9.59 -7.20 6.54
N ASP A 14 -9.57 -7.24 7.88
CA ASP A 14 -9.35 -6.06 8.72
C ASP A 14 -8.93 -6.45 10.16
N ASP A 15 -9.12 -5.55 11.13
CA ASP A 15 -8.94 -5.80 12.57
C ASP A 15 -10.12 -6.53 13.26
N GLY A 16 -11.12 -6.95 12.46
CA GLY A 16 -12.30 -7.72 12.88
C GLY A 16 -13.61 -6.93 12.74
N THR A 17 -14.76 -7.60 12.91
CA THR A 17 -16.11 -7.00 12.78
C THR A 17 -17.07 -7.47 13.87
N ALA A 18 -16.53 -7.79 15.04
CA ALA A 18 -17.25 -8.50 16.09
C ALA A 18 -17.66 -7.59 17.27
N GLY A 19 -17.41 -6.28 17.16
CA GLY A 19 -17.78 -5.27 18.16
C GLY A 19 -18.97 -4.39 17.75
N GLY A 20 -19.48 -4.53 16.52
CA GLY A 20 -20.48 -3.63 15.93
C GLY A 20 -21.94 -4.06 16.07
N LEU A 21 -22.83 -3.15 15.66
CA LEU A 21 -24.30 -3.36 15.56
C LEU A 21 -24.68 -4.52 14.63
N PHE A 22 -23.79 -4.88 13.70
CA PHE A 22 -23.95 -5.97 12.75
C PHE A 22 -22.82 -6.96 12.95
N LEU A 23 -23.15 -8.17 13.44
CA LEU A 23 -22.19 -9.26 13.52
C LEU A 23 -22.11 -9.98 12.16
N SER A 24 -20.90 -10.33 11.73
CA SER A 24 -20.73 -11.29 10.64
C SER A 24 -21.12 -12.68 11.13
N GLU A 25 -21.91 -13.43 10.33
CA GLU A 25 -22.28 -14.82 10.69
C GLU A 25 -21.05 -15.71 10.84
N ASN A 26 -20.00 -15.45 10.06
CA ASN A 26 -18.75 -16.21 10.05
C ASN A 26 -17.53 -15.31 10.32
N GLU A 27 -16.92 -15.48 11.48
CA GLU A 27 -15.73 -14.75 11.92
C GLU A 27 -14.54 -15.69 11.95
N TYR A 28 -13.46 -15.29 11.30
CA TYR A 28 -12.18 -15.98 11.28
C TYR A 28 -11.10 -15.03 11.80
N TYR A 29 -10.00 -15.62 12.25
CA TYR A 29 -8.78 -14.90 12.59
C TYR A 29 -7.56 -15.66 12.07
N VAL A 30 -6.45 -14.96 11.92
CA VAL A 30 -5.15 -15.61 11.65
C VAL A 30 -4.46 -15.90 12.98
N ASP A 31 -4.16 -17.18 13.22
CA ASP A 31 -3.46 -17.61 14.43
C ASP A 31 -1.94 -17.36 14.36
N GLU A 32 -1.25 -17.68 15.46
CA GLU A 32 0.21 -17.56 15.58
C GLU A 32 0.97 -18.37 14.51
N ASN A 33 0.38 -19.47 14.02
CA ASN A 33 0.93 -20.34 12.99
C ASN A 33 0.56 -19.89 11.57
N LYS A 34 0.02 -18.67 11.42
CA LYS A 34 -0.41 -18.07 10.15
C LYS A 34 -1.49 -18.90 9.44
N LYS A 35 -2.38 -19.53 10.20
CA LYS A 35 -3.55 -20.24 9.68
C LYS A 35 -4.81 -19.45 9.94
N VAL A 36 -5.70 -19.43 8.94
CA VAL A 36 -7.03 -18.84 9.07
C VAL A 36 -7.94 -19.85 9.78
N VAL A 37 -8.42 -19.49 10.96
CA VAL A 37 -9.20 -20.36 11.85
C VAL A 37 -10.55 -19.72 12.14
N LEU A 38 -11.63 -20.53 12.12
CA LEU A 38 -12.98 -20.09 12.48
C LEU A 38 -13.04 -19.78 13.98
N CYS A 39 -13.68 -18.68 14.35
CA CYS A 39 -13.90 -18.32 15.74
C CYS A 39 -15.09 -19.07 16.32
N ASN A 40 -14.83 -19.99 17.25
CA ASN A 40 -15.86 -20.72 17.99
C ASN A 40 -16.54 -19.82 19.04
N SER A 41 -17.77 -20.16 19.43
CA SER A 41 -18.63 -19.38 20.34
C SER A 41 -17.95 -19.01 21.68
N GLU A 42 -17.19 -19.92 22.30
CA GLU A 42 -16.48 -19.66 23.57
C GLU A 42 -15.33 -18.65 23.42
N LYS A 43 -14.68 -18.60 22.25
CA LYS A 43 -13.65 -17.60 21.94
C LYS A 43 -14.23 -16.25 21.54
N LYS A 44 -15.50 -16.19 21.07
CA LYS A 44 -16.17 -14.93 20.73
C LYS A 44 -16.34 -14.00 21.94
N ASP A 45 -16.60 -14.56 23.12
CA ASP A 45 -16.75 -13.78 24.35
C ASP A 45 -15.44 -13.15 24.83
N ASN A 46 -14.31 -13.86 24.69
CA ASN A 46 -13.01 -13.40 25.18
C ASN A 46 -12.21 -12.55 24.16
N LEU A 47 -12.24 -12.87 22.86
CA LEU A 47 -11.47 -12.10 21.85
C LEU A 47 -12.17 -10.82 21.37
N PHE A 48 -13.50 -10.76 21.43
CA PHE A 48 -14.25 -9.80 20.62
C PHE A 48 -15.28 -8.96 21.40
N ARG A 49 -15.91 -9.49 22.45
CA ARG A 49 -17.00 -8.81 23.17
C ARG A 49 -16.58 -7.86 24.31
N LYS A 50 -15.29 -7.79 24.65
CA LYS A 50 -14.79 -6.89 25.72
C LYS A 50 -14.54 -5.44 25.27
N ARG A 51 -14.93 -5.05 24.05
CA ARG A 51 -14.66 -3.72 23.49
C ARG A 51 -15.90 -2.83 23.46
N TYR A 52 -15.88 -1.73 24.21
CA TYR A 52 -16.89 -0.65 24.14
C TYR A 52 -16.74 0.25 22.90
N LYS A 53 -15.62 0.14 22.18
CA LYS A 53 -15.30 0.96 21.00
C LYS A 53 -15.32 0.09 19.74
N LEU A 54 -16.06 0.55 18.73
CA LEU A 54 -16.12 -0.06 17.40
C LEU A 54 -14.70 -0.16 16.81
N THR A 55 -14.37 -1.34 16.30
CA THR A 55 -13.13 -1.59 15.55
C THR A 55 -13.15 -0.85 14.21
N HIS A 56 -12.02 -0.84 13.50
CA HIS A 56 -11.96 -0.24 12.18
C HIS A 56 -12.80 -1.05 11.17
N GLY A 57 -12.69 -2.38 11.20
CA GLY A 57 -13.50 -3.28 10.38
C GLY A 57 -14.99 -3.19 10.68
N ASP A 58 -15.40 -3.02 11.95
CA ASP A 58 -16.83 -2.78 12.30
C ASP A 58 -17.41 -1.58 11.55
N LYS A 59 -16.64 -0.49 11.42
CA LYS A 59 -17.06 0.73 10.73
C LYS A 59 -17.17 0.48 9.22
N CYS A 60 -16.18 -0.16 8.61
CA CYS A 60 -16.21 -0.53 7.20
C CYS A 60 -17.40 -1.46 6.90
N TYR A 61 -17.64 -2.47 7.73
CA TYR A 61 -18.77 -3.38 7.58
C TYR A 61 -20.11 -2.68 7.78
N SER A 62 -20.22 -1.75 8.74
CA SER A 62 -21.44 -0.96 8.98
C SER A 62 -21.82 -0.11 7.77
N ILE A 63 -20.85 0.46 7.05
CA ILE A 63 -21.11 1.20 5.80
C ILE A 63 -21.69 0.26 4.74
N ILE A 64 -21.13 -0.94 4.57
CA ILE A 64 -21.65 -1.93 3.62
C ILE A 64 -23.08 -2.34 4.01
N LYS A 65 -23.33 -2.66 5.28
CA LYS A 65 -24.64 -3.08 5.78
C LYS A 65 -25.71 -2.00 5.70
N TYR A 66 -25.32 -0.74 5.81
CA TYR A 66 -26.23 0.39 5.61
C TYR A 66 -26.87 0.37 4.22
N PHE A 67 -26.10 0.05 3.18
CA PHE A 67 -26.58 0.01 1.80
C PHE A 67 -27.04 -1.37 1.32
N CYS A 68 -26.50 -2.43 1.91
CA CYS A 68 -26.73 -3.83 1.53
C CYS A 68 -27.04 -4.67 2.78
N PRO A 69 -28.17 -4.43 3.47
CA PRO A 69 -28.47 -5.03 4.77
C PRO A 69 -28.62 -6.56 4.73
N GLU A 70 -29.00 -7.11 3.60
CA GLU A 70 -29.14 -8.55 3.37
C GLU A 70 -27.81 -9.26 3.03
N VAL A 71 -26.72 -8.52 2.79
CA VAL A 71 -25.44 -9.13 2.50
C VAL A 71 -24.77 -9.63 3.77
N GLU A 72 -24.19 -10.82 3.67
CA GLU A 72 -23.36 -11.42 4.69
C GLU A 72 -21.90 -11.42 4.23
N PHE A 73 -21.02 -10.96 5.11
CA PHE A 73 -19.57 -11.03 4.92
C PHE A 73 -18.98 -12.06 5.87
N ILE A 74 -17.93 -12.70 5.41
CA ILE A 74 -16.97 -13.41 6.23
C ILE A 74 -15.94 -12.37 6.70
N SER A 75 -15.71 -12.28 8.00
CA SER A 75 -14.70 -11.41 8.58
C SER A 75 -13.43 -12.21 8.83
N ILE A 76 -12.27 -11.73 8.37
CA ILE A 76 -10.96 -12.32 8.69
C ILE A 76 -10.13 -11.27 9.42
N LYS A 77 -9.99 -11.46 10.74
CA LYS A 77 -9.14 -10.62 11.59
C LYS A 77 -7.67 -10.98 11.39
N ILE A 78 -6.86 -10.00 10.98
CA ILE A 78 -5.42 -10.19 10.74
C ILE A 78 -4.51 -9.40 11.71
N MET A 79 -5.09 -8.50 12.51
CA MET A 79 -4.39 -7.68 13.49
C MET A 79 -5.33 -7.24 14.61
N GLU A 80 -4.79 -6.69 15.70
CA GLU A 80 -5.58 -6.01 16.72
C GLU A 80 -5.89 -4.56 16.34
N THR A 81 -6.99 -4.04 16.88
CA THR A 81 -7.42 -2.65 16.63
C THR A 81 -6.36 -1.65 17.08
N GLY A 82 -5.89 -0.83 16.15
CA GLY A 82 -4.89 0.22 16.39
C GLY A 82 -3.45 -0.27 16.35
N GLU A 83 -3.20 -1.56 16.11
CA GLU A 83 -1.86 -2.12 15.98
C GLU A 83 -1.43 -2.26 14.52
N ARG A 84 -0.11 -2.30 14.28
CA ARG A 84 0.44 -2.60 12.95
C ARG A 84 0.32 -4.10 12.70
N GLY A 85 -0.38 -4.47 11.63
CA GLY A 85 -0.54 -5.87 11.23
C GLY A 85 0.75 -6.50 10.69
N SER A 86 0.79 -7.84 10.70
CA SER A 86 1.86 -8.64 10.09
C SER A 86 1.55 -8.93 8.62
N ILE A 87 2.53 -8.72 7.73
CA ILE A 87 2.39 -9.07 6.32
C ILE A 87 2.08 -10.56 6.12
N ASP A 88 2.63 -11.44 6.96
CA ASP A 88 2.38 -12.88 6.86
C ASP A 88 0.95 -13.23 7.26
N SER A 89 0.38 -12.52 8.22
CA SER A 89 -1.04 -12.66 8.55
C SER A 89 -1.94 -12.19 7.41
N PHE A 90 -1.58 -11.07 6.77
CA PHE A 90 -2.31 -10.58 5.61
C PHE A 90 -2.21 -11.55 4.42
N LYS A 91 -1.02 -12.07 4.16
CA LYS A 91 -0.75 -13.09 3.14
C LYS A 91 -1.59 -14.35 3.38
N ALA A 92 -1.62 -14.87 4.60
CA ALA A 92 -2.43 -16.04 4.95
C ALA A 92 -3.93 -15.82 4.69
N ALA A 93 -4.46 -14.63 5.00
CA ALA A 93 -5.84 -14.29 4.71
C ALA A 93 -6.14 -14.24 3.20
N LEU A 94 -5.22 -13.71 2.39
CA LEU A 94 -5.33 -13.68 0.92
C LEU A 94 -5.28 -15.10 0.32
N GLU A 95 -4.36 -15.94 0.79
CA GLU A 95 -4.25 -17.35 0.36
C GLU A 95 -5.51 -18.15 0.69
N TRP A 96 -6.07 -17.91 1.88
CA TRP A 96 -7.36 -18.51 2.25
C TRP A 96 -8.49 -18.03 1.35
N CYS A 97 -8.58 -16.73 1.07
CA CYS A 97 -9.58 -16.19 0.15
C CYS A 97 -9.47 -16.81 -1.26
N LEU A 98 -8.25 -16.98 -1.76
CA LEU A 98 -7.97 -17.61 -3.04
C LEU A 98 -8.42 -19.07 -3.04
N LYS A 99 -8.05 -19.84 -2.01
CA LYS A 99 -8.44 -21.25 -1.84
C LYS A 99 -9.96 -21.43 -1.78
N GLU A 100 -10.64 -20.57 -1.03
CA GLU A 100 -12.10 -20.59 -0.86
C GLU A 100 -12.87 -20.00 -2.05
N LYS A 101 -12.15 -19.48 -3.07
CA LYS A 101 -12.70 -18.88 -4.29
C LYS A 101 -13.70 -17.78 -3.98
N ILE A 102 -13.33 -16.92 -3.02
CA ILE A 102 -14.14 -15.79 -2.58
C ILE A 102 -14.44 -14.86 -3.77
N LYS A 103 -15.69 -14.43 -3.91
CA LYS A 103 -16.10 -13.68 -5.11
C LYS A 103 -15.67 -12.22 -5.04
N LEU A 104 -15.75 -11.62 -3.86
CA LEU A 104 -15.35 -10.24 -3.58
C LEU A 104 -14.58 -10.19 -2.26
N VAL A 105 -13.38 -9.60 -2.29
CA VAL A 105 -12.56 -9.35 -1.10
C VAL A 105 -12.42 -7.84 -0.91
N HIS A 106 -12.91 -7.35 0.23
CA HIS A 106 -12.74 -5.99 0.69
C HIS A 106 -11.55 -5.90 1.66
N MET A 107 -10.69 -4.90 1.45
CA MET A 107 -9.49 -4.67 2.27
C MET A 107 -9.35 -3.18 2.58
N SER A 108 -9.59 -2.78 3.82
CA SER A 108 -9.22 -1.43 4.28
C SER A 108 -7.90 -1.46 5.05
N VAL A 109 -7.00 -2.31 4.56
CA VAL A 109 -5.66 -2.59 5.09
C VAL A 109 -4.69 -2.74 3.91
N GLY A 110 -3.43 -2.40 4.13
CA GLY A 110 -2.41 -2.50 3.10
C GLY A 110 -1.01 -2.19 3.62
N THR A 111 -0.04 -2.26 2.72
CA THR A 111 1.37 -1.95 2.99
C THR A 111 1.88 -0.94 1.97
N THR A 112 2.73 -0.02 2.41
CA THR A 112 3.52 0.86 1.54
C THR A 112 4.93 0.32 1.30
N ASN A 113 5.31 -0.77 1.99
CA ASN A 113 6.61 -1.40 1.87
C ASN A 113 6.67 -2.30 0.63
N TYR A 114 7.69 -2.10 -0.21
CA TYR A 114 7.94 -2.85 -1.44
C TYR A 114 8.13 -4.33 -1.16
N ILE A 115 8.96 -4.69 -0.18
CA ILE A 115 9.27 -6.08 0.16
C ILE A 115 7.99 -6.81 0.57
N ASP A 116 7.15 -6.15 1.38
CA ASP A 116 5.85 -6.69 1.76
C ASP A 116 4.90 -6.83 0.56
N ALA A 117 4.85 -5.82 -0.31
CA ALA A 117 4.04 -5.89 -1.54
C ALA A 117 4.46 -7.07 -2.42
N LYS A 118 5.77 -7.33 -2.59
CA LYS A 118 6.28 -8.48 -3.34
C LYS A 118 5.82 -9.82 -2.76
N LYS A 119 5.67 -9.94 -1.43
CA LYS A 119 5.18 -11.16 -0.78
C LYS A 119 3.74 -11.51 -1.17
N ILE A 120 2.91 -10.51 -1.52
CA ILE A 120 1.49 -10.70 -1.85
C ILE A 120 1.18 -10.57 -3.35
N GLU A 121 2.09 -10.02 -4.16
CA GLU A 121 1.90 -9.72 -5.58
C GLU A 121 1.38 -10.93 -6.38
N ASN A 122 2.02 -12.10 -6.24
CA ASN A 122 1.64 -13.30 -6.97
C ASN A 122 0.25 -13.82 -6.57
N ILE A 123 -0.11 -13.69 -5.28
CA ILE A 123 -1.43 -14.10 -4.79
C ILE A 123 -2.51 -13.22 -5.40
N ILE A 124 -2.30 -11.90 -5.41
CA ILE A 124 -3.23 -10.94 -6.03
C ILE A 124 -3.39 -11.24 -7.53
N LYS A 125 -2.30 -11.47 -8.26
CA LYS A 125 -2.35 -11.87 -9.68
C LYS A 125 -3.19 -13.14 -9.90
N GLN A 126 -3.02 -14.15 -9.04
CA GLN A 126 -3.81 -15.38 -9.10
C GLN A 126 -5.30 -15.15 -8.78
N MET A 127 -5.62 -14.31 -7.80
CA MET A 127 -7.00 -13.96 -7.46
C MET A 127 -7.69 -13.26 -8.64
N VAL A 128 -7.00 -12.29 -9.27
CA VAL A 128 -7.49 -11.59 -10.47
C VAL A 128 -7.68 -12.56 -11.63
N SER A 129 -6.73 -13.46 -11.91
CA SER A 129 -6.87 -14.47 -12.96
C SER A 129 -8.03 -15.45 -12.71
N ASN A 130 -8.35 -15.70 -11.44
CA ASN A 130 -9.51 -16.50 -11.02
C ASN A 130 -10.83 -15.71 -11.01
N LYS A 131 -10.88 -14.52 -11.62
CA LYS A 131 -12.08 -13.66 -11.74
C LYS A 131 -12.69 -13.27 -10.38
N MET A 132 -11.85 -13.21 -9.35
CA MET A 132 -12.20 -12.62 -8.06
C MET A 132 -12.15 -11.10 -8.20
N ILE A 133 -13.03 -10.40 -7.49
CA ILE A 133 -13.05 -8.94 -7.44
C ILE A 133 -12.38 -8.50 -6.15
N LEU A 134 -11.45 -7.54 -6.25
CA LEU A 134 -10.66 -7.06 -5.12
C LEU A 134 -10.88 -5.55 -4.99
N CYS A 135 -11.26 -5.08 -3.81
CA CYS A 135 -11.42 -3.66 -3.52
C CYS A 135 -10.56 -3.31 -2.31
N ALA A 136 -9.70 -2.31 -2.45
CA ALA A 136 -8.79 -1.91 -1.39
C ALA A 136 -8.71 -0.39 -1.20
N ALA A 137 -8.52 0.05 0.04
CA ALA A 137 -8.28 1.44 0.37
C ALA A 137 -6.80 1.82 0.12
N LEU A 138 -6.56 3.03 -0.37
CA LEU A 138 -5.23 3.67 -0.40
C LEU A 138 -4.86 4.20 0.99
N SER A 139 -3.57 4.35 1.28
CA SER A 139 -3.12 4.99 2.53
C SER A 139 -3.65 6.42 2.66
N ASN A 140 -4.00 6.81 3.89
CA ASN A 140 -4.37 8.19 4.22
C ASN A 140 -3.19 9.18 4.13
N THR A 141 -1.96 8.68 3.90
CA THR A 141 -0.73 9.49 3.75
C THR A 141 -0.46 9.91 2.29
N ASN A 142 -1.45 9.79 1.40
CA ASN A 142 -1.32 10.12 -0.03
C ASN A 142 -0.15 9.40 -0.74
N PHE A 143 0.25 8.23 -0.24
CA PHE A 143 1.30 7.40 -0.81
C PHE A 143 0.74 6.14 -1.44
N PRO A 144 1.35 5.61 -2.52
CA PRO A 144 0.99 4.30 -3.07
C PRO A 144 0.95 3.22 -1.99
N THR A 145 -0.07 2.36 -2.04
CA THR A 145 -0.32 1.31 -1.04
C THR A 145 -0.81 0.06 -1.73
N TRP A 146 -0.33 -1.10 -1.29
CA TRP A 146 -0.67 -2.40 -1.83
C TRP A 146 -1.57 -3.18 -0.87
N PRO A 147 -2.62 -3.85 -1.38
CA PRO A 147 -2.82 -4.21 -2.79
C PRO A 147 -3.57 -3.16 -3.64
N ALA A 148 -3.97 -2.02 -3.10
CA ALA A 148 -4.78 -1.01 -3.81
C ALA A 148 -4.16 -0.53 -5.14
N CYS A 149 -2.83 -0.52 -5.26
CA CYS A 149 -2.10 -0.16 -6.47
C CYS A 149 -1.79 -1.33 -7.44
N PHE A 150 -2.14 -2.59 -7.12
CA PHE A 150 -1.94 -3.69 -8.07
C PHE A 150 -2.96 -3.66 -9.21
N ASP A 151 -2.53 -4.10 -10.39
CA ASP A 151 -3.43 -4.33 -11.52
C ASP A 151 -4.54 -5.33 -11.15
N GLY A 152 -5.77 -5.00 -11.54
CA GLY A 152 -6.94 -5.83 -11.25
C GLY A 152 -7.57 -5.58 -9.87
N VAL A 153 -7.06 -4.60 -9.11
CA VAL A 153 -7.64 -4.16 -7.83
C VAL A 153 -8.34 -2.81 -8.01
N PHE A 154 -9.53 -2.66 -7.43
CA PHE A 154 -10.22 -1.39 -7.31
C PHE A 154 -9.64 -0.63 -6.10
N GLY A 155 -8.71 0.28 -6.36
CA GLY A 155 -8.07 1.15 -5.37
C GLY A 155 -8.87 2.41 -5.13
N VAL A 156 -9.18 2.70 -3.85
CA VAL A 156 -10.13 3.74 -3.47
C VAL A 156 -9.54 4.71 -2.46
N ARG A 157 -9.82 6.01 -2.64
CA ARG A 157 -9.52 7.08 -1.69
C ARG A 157 -10.71 8.01 -1.46
N ASN A 158 -10.74 8.65 -0.31
CA ASN A 158 -11.63 9.77 -0.03
C ASN A 158 -10.98 11.04 -0.60
N TYR A 159 -11.70 11.79 -1.42
CA TYR A 159 -11.19 13.04 -1.98
C TYR A 159 -12.27 14.12 -2.06
N ILE A 160 -12.07 15.16 -1.25
CA ILE A 160 -13.11 16.16 -0.99
C ILE A 160 -12.87 17.43 -1.82
N ALA A 161 -11.62 17.75 -2.16
CA ALA A 161 -11.26 19.09 -2.63
C ALA A 161 -11.94 19.53 -3.95
N LYS A 162 -12.38 18.58 -4.80
CA LYS A 162 -12.98 18.88 -6.11
C LYS A 162 -14.26 18.12 -6.42
N LEU A 163 -14.83 17.41 -5.45
CA LEU A 163 -16.02 16.57 -5.63
C LEU A 163 -17.17 17.07 -4.78
N GLN A 164 -18.37 17.12 -5.35
CA GLN A 164 -19.61 17.33 -4.61
C GLN A 164 -20.05 16.04 -3.90
N GLU A 165 -20.97 16.16 -2.95
CA GLU A 165 -21.52 15.01 -2.22
C GLU A 165 -22.12 13.97 -3.19
N LYS A 166 -21.74 12.70 -2.98
CA LYS A 166 -22.05 11.52 -3.80
C LYS A 166 -21.42 11.48 -5.18
N GLU A 167 -20.44 12.34 -5.48
CA GLU A 167 -19.68 12.22 -6.72
C GLU A 167 -18.55 11.22 -6.61
N ILE A 168 -18.28 10.53 -7.72
CA ILE A 168 -17.17 9.60 -7.90
C ILE A 168 -16.32 10.07 -9.09
N SER A 169 -15.00 9.99 -8.94
CA SER A 169 -14.03 10.30 -9.97
C SER A 169 -12.89 9.28 -10.04
N VAL A 170 -12.08 9.42 -11.07
CA VAL A 170 -10.76 8.77 -11.17
C VAL A 170 -9.71 9.81 -11.51
N SER A 171 -8.48 9.59 -11.06
CA SER A 171 -7.33 10.40 -11.49
C SER A 171 -6.64 9.79 -12.71
N LYS A 172 -6.39 10.61 -13.72
CA LYS A 172 -5.60 10.27 -14.91
C LYS A 172 -4.09 10.47 -14.73
N SER A 173 -3.68 11.15 -13.67
CA SER A 173 -2.26 11.40 -13.34
C SER A 173 -1.76 10.52 -12.21
N PHE A 174 -2.59 9.57 -11.74
CA PHE A 174 -2.15 8.58 -10.78
C PHE A 174 -1.16 7.63 -11.46
N PRO A 175 -0.03 7.28 -10.82
CA PRO A 175 1.02 6.51 -11.49
C PRO A 175 0.65 5.08 -11.86
N PHE A 176 -0.50 4.60 -11.39
CA PHE A 176 -1.05 3.26 -11.65
C PHE A 176 -2.32 3.35 -12.50
N SER A 177 -3.05 2.24 -12.65
CA SER A 177 -4.26 2.23 -13.47
C SER A 177 -5.35 3.17 -12.92
N GLU A 178 -6.26 3.64 -13.79
CA GLU A 178 -7.42 4.46 -13.40
C GLU A 178 -8.26 3.82 -12.28
N MET A 179 -8.36 2.48 -12.26
CA MET A 179 -9.13 1.77 -11.24
C MET A 179 -8.39 1.68 -9.90
N ASN A 180 -7.09 1.97 -9.87
CA ASN A 180 -6.35 2.15 -8.64
C ASN A 180 -6.49 3.58 -8.08
N SER A 181 -7.21 4.47 -8.76
CA SER A 181 -7.31 5.90 -8.44
C SER A 181 -8.74 6.39 -8.22
N ILE A 182 -9.66 5.49 -7.85
CA ILE A 182 -11.06 5.85 -7.61
C ILE A 182 -11.14 6.77 -6.41
N GLN A 183 -11.86 7.87 -6.57
CA GLN A 183 -12.02 8.89 -5.54
C GLN A 183 -13.49 9.22 -5.41
N LEU A 184 -13.93 9.52 -4.19
CA LEU A 184 -15.32 9.84 -3.93
C LEU A 184 -15.46 10.80 -2.77
N ASN A 185 -16.56 11.54 -2.78
CA ASN A 185 -17.02 12.35 -1.66
C ASN A 185 -18.40 11.84 -1.22
N PHE A 186 -18.46 11.21 -0.04
CA PHE A 186 -19.70 10.71 0.59
C PHE A 186 -19.74 11.17 2.05
N ASP A 187 -19.21 12.36 2.33
CA ASP A 187 -19.01 12.91 3.67
C ASP A 187 -20.28 12.85 4.51
N ASP A 188 -21.41 13.29 3.98
CA ASP A 188 -22.64 13.40 4.76
C ASP A 188 -23.26 12.03 5.07
N VAL A 189 -23.10 11.06 4.17
CA VAL A 189 -23.45 9.67 4.41
C VAL A 189 -22.52 9.07 5.46
N LEU A 190 -21.21 9.20 5.28
CA LEU A 190 -20.21 8.56 6.14
C LEU A 190 -20.25 9.13 7.56
N LYS A 191 -20.42 10.45 7.72
CA LYS A 191 -20.63 11.09 9.04
C LYS A 191 -21.77 10.44 9.83
N LYS A 192 -22.87 10.10 9.16
CA LYS A 192 -24.04 9.49 9.82
C LYS A 192 -23.76 8.07 10.29
N ILE A 193 -22.90 7.33 9.60
CA ILE A 193 -22.63 5.92 9.88
C ILE A 193 -21.46 5.74 10.86
N VAL A 194 -20.34 6.44 10.64
CA VAL A 194 -19.09 6.24 11.38
C VAL A 194 -18.68 7.45 12.24
N GLY A 195 -19.48 8.51 12.26
CA GLY A 195 -19.26 9.68 13.11
C GLY A 195 -18.13 10.59 12.64
N LYS A 196 -17.44 11.25 13.59
CA LYS A 196 -16.43 12.28 13.30
C LYS A 196 -15.18 11.77 12.55
N GLU A 197 -14.92 10.47 12.58
CA GLU A 197 -13.76 9.84 11.93
C GLU A 197 -13.96 9.59 10.43
N TYR A 198 -15.09 9.99 9.85
CA TYR A 198 -15.51 9.67 8.48
C TYR A 198 -14.50 10.03 7.37
N LYS A 199 -13.59 11.00 7.60
CA LYS A 199 -12.56 11.41 6.63
C LYS A 199 -11.41 10.40 6.59
N SER A 200 -11.65 9.26 5.98
CA SER A 200 -10.63 8.23 5.76
C SER A 200 -10.87 7.48 4.45
N ASN A 201 -9.78 7.12 3.75
CA ASN A 201 -9.82 6.27 2.57
C ASN A 201 -10.44 4.90 2.87
N SER A 202 -10.23 4.40 4.08
CA SER A 202 -10.83 3.16 4.58
C SER A 202 -12.36 3.19 4.59
N PHE A 203 -12.98 4.37 4.73
CA PHE A 203 -14.44 4.51 4.74
C PHE A 203 -15.01 4.84 3.35
N ALA A 204 -14.16 5.28 2.43
CA ALA A 204 -14.51 5.39 1.02
C ALA A 204 -14.57 4.02 0.31
N ALA A 205 -13.61 3.12 0.57
CA ALA A 205 -13.55 1.81 -0.08
C ALA A 205 -14.84 0.96 0.07
N PRO A 206 -15.54 0.95 1.22
CA PRO A 206 -16.84 0.31 1.37
C PRO A 206 -17.92 0.79 0.40
N ILE A 207 -17.92 2.08 0.01
CA ILE A 207 -18.89 2.62 -0.97
C ILE A 207 -18.70 1.97 -2.34
N ILE A 208 -17.45 1.83 -2.80
CA ILE A 208 -17.14 1.12 -4.04
C ILE A 208 -17.44 -0.37 -3.91
N THR A 209 -17.18 -0.96 -2.74
CA THR A 209 -17.53 -2.35 -2.46
C THR A 209 -19.03 -2.60 -2.62
N VAL A 210 -19.88 -1.68 -2.15
CA VAL A 210 -21.34 -1.73 -2.36
C VAL A 210 -21.70 -1.71 -3.85
N LEU A 211 -21.07 -0.85 -4.65
CA LEU A 211 -21.30 -0.84 -6.11
C LEU A 211 -20.89 -2.16 -6.77
N LEU A 212 -19.77 -2.76 -6.33
CA LEU A 212 -19.30 -4.04 -6.82
C LEU A 212 -20.25 -5.19 -6.44
N ILE A 213 -20.84 -5.18 -5.24
CA ILE A 213 -21.89 -6.12 -4.84
C ILE A 213 -23.12 -5.97 -5.76
N CYS A 214 -23.58 -4.74 -5.98
CA CYS A 214 -24.70 -4.45 -6.88
C CYS A 214 -24.45 -5.00 -8.30
N TYR A 215 -23.23 -4.85 -8.80
CA TYR A 215 -22.80 -5.44 -10.05
C TYR A 215 -22.85 -6.98 -10.04
N LEU A 216 -22.25 -7.62 -9.02
CA LEU A 216 -22.14 -9.08 -8.92
C LEU A 216 -23.49 -9.79 -8.79
N ARG A 217 -24.47 -9.14 -8.15
CA ARG A 217 -25.85 -9.65 -8.07
C ARG A 217 -26.54 -9.74 -9.41
N LYS A 218 -26.25 -8.79 -10.30
CA LYS A 218 -26.76 -8.79 -11.69
C LYS A 218 -25.92 -9.72 -12.58
N ASN A 219 -24.63 -9.89 -12.27
CA ASN A 219 -23.66 -10.59 -13.10
C ASN A 219 -22.83 -11.61 -12.29
N LYS A 220 -23.42 -12.76 -11.95
CA LYS A 220 -22.78 -13.77 -11.08
C LYS A 220 -21.43 -14.29 -11.59
N LYS A 221 -21.25 -14.37 -12.91
CA LYS A 221 -20.00 -14.81 -13.56
C LYS A 221 -19.11 -13.63 -14.02
N GLY A 222 -19.41 -12.44 -13.52
CA GLY A 222 -18.75 -11.19 -13.88
C GLY A 222 -17.24 -11.20 -13.69
N SER A 223 -16.53 -10.57 -14.63
CA SER A 223 -15.08 -10.40 -14.62
C SER A 223 -14.68 -9.02 -14.09
N TYR A 224 -13.38 -8.83 -13.82
CA TYR A 224 -12.82 -7.51 -13.49
C TYR A 224 -13.13 -6.46 -14.57
N GLN A 225 -13.04 -6.83 -15.86
CA GLN A 225 -13.26 -5.89 -16.97
C GLN A 225 -14.72 -5.41 -17.03
N ASP A 226 -15.66 -6.30 -16.73
CA ASP A 226 -17.08 -5.96 -16.70
C ASP A 226 -17.43 -5.13 -15.46
N ALA A 227 -16.83 -5.44 -14.31
CA ALA A 227 -16.94 -4.63 -13.10
C ALA A 227 -16.34 -3.23 -13.33
N LYS A 228 -15.18 -3.12 -14.00
CA LYS A 228 -14.58 -1.85 -14.42
C LYS A 228 -15.56 -1.03 -15.23
N LYS A 229 -16.16 -1.60 -16.30
CA LYS A 229 -17.18 -0.90 -17.11
C LYS A 229 -18.36 -0.43 -16.26
N PHE A 230 -18.82 -1.26 -15.33
CA PHE A 230 -19.91 -0.90 -14.43
C PHE A 230 -19.55 0.29 -13.52
N ILE A 231 -18.37 0.28 -12.91
CA ILE A 231 -17.89 1.40 -12.07
C ILE A 231 -17.69 2.66 -12.92
N MET A 232 -17.11 2.55 -14.12
CA MET A 232 -16.93 3.68 -15.03
C MET A 232 -18.24 4.39 -15.37
N ASN A 233 -19.36 3.67 -15.46
CA ASN A 233 -20.68 4.27 -15.68
C ASN A 233 -21.21 5.07 -14.49
N HIS A 234 -20.61 4.94 -13.31
CA HIS A 234 -20.94 5.72 -12.11
C HIS A 234 -19.95 6.86 -11.87
N ILE A 235 -18.93 7.01 -12.73
CA ILE A 235 -17.97 8.12 -12.62
C ILE A 235 -18.60 9.39 -13.18
N ASN A 236 -18.70 10.40 -12.33
CA ASN A 236 -19.20 11.72 -12.69
C ASN A 236 -18.15 12.54 -13.45
N LYS A 237 -16.87 12.35 -13.11
CA LYS A 237 -15.78 13.21 -13.57
C LYS A 237 -14.45 12.47 -13.68
N CYS A 238 -13.64 12.79 -14.68
CA CYS A 238 -12.22 12.45 -14.71
C CYS A 238 -11.41 13.68 -14.28
N ILE A 239 -10.51 13.52 -13.31
CA ILE A 239 -9.72 14.63 -12.76
C ILE A 239 -8.26 14.47 -13.18
N TYR A 240 -7.67 15.57 -13.64
CA TYR A 240 -6.22 15.70 -13.78
C TYR A 240 -5.69 16.42 -12.54
N GLU A 241 -4.72 15.81 -11.87
CA GLU A 241 -4.05 16.35 -10.68
C GLU A 241 -2.54 16.40 -10.91
N LYS A 242 -1.84 17.26 -10.17
CA LYS A 242 -0.40 17.04 -9.97
C LYS A 242 -0.20 15.72 -9.22
N GLU A 243 1.00 15.14 -9.30
CA GLU A 243 1.37 14.00 -8.45
C GLU A 243 0.99 14.30 -6.99
N LEU A 244 0.47 13.29 -6.29
CA LEU A 244 0.05 13.45 -4.91
C LEU A 244 1.26 13.79 -4.03
N GLU A 245 1.18 14.90 -3.32
CA GLU A 245 2.12 15.22 -2.25
C GLU A 245 1.83 14.30 -1.05
N TRP A 246 2.86 13.61 -0.58
CA TRP A 246 2.81 12.79 0.63
C TRP A 246 2.50 13.70 1.82
N ASN A 247 1.48 13.33 2.59
CA ASN A 247 1.03 14.09 3.76
C ASN A 247 1.13 13.25 5.04
N GLY A 248 2.02 12.25 5.05
CA GLY A 248 2.33 11.51 6.27
C GLY A 248 2.96 12.41 7.32
N ILE A 249 2.83 12.03 8.60
CA ILE A 249 3.47 12.75 9.69
C ILE A 249 4.97 12.52 9.56
N VAL A 250 5.70 13.59 9.26
CA VAL A 250 7.15 13.64 9.35
C VAL A 250 7.51 13.64 10.82
N ASN A 251 8.18 12.61 11.33
CA ASN A 251 8.99 12.83 12.51
C ASN A 251 10.07 13.84 12.11
N ASN A 252 10.16 14.98 12.79
CA ASN A 252 11.12 16.09 12.56
C ASN A 252 12.62 15.70 12.51
N LYS A 253 12.97 14.41 12.45
CA LYS A 253 14.29 13.88 12.10
C LYS A 253 14.62 13.97 10.60
N ALA A 254 13.68 14.43 9.77
CA ALA A 254 13.82 14.44 8.31
C ALA A 254 14.77 15.56 7.82
N TRP A 255 16.08 15.27 7.88
CA TRP A 255 17.06 15.50 6.80
C TRP A 255 18.44 14.89 7.14
N SER A 256 18.48 13.73 7.81
CA SER A 256 19.74 13.16 8.33
C SER A 256 20.20 11.87 7.66
N ILE A 257 19.38 11.27 6.80
CA ILE A 257 19.80 10.08 6.05
C ILE A 257 20.71 10.49 4.89
N PRO A 258 21.95 9.99 4.82
CA PRO A 258 22.85 10.26 3.73
C PRO A 258 22.33 9.69 2.42
N ILE A 259 22.37 10.50 1.36
CA ILE A 259 21.95 10.13 0.02
C ILE A 259 23.16 10.04 -0.89
N ILE A 260 23.42 8.83 -1.36
CA ILE A 260 24.53 8.52 -2.26
C ILE A 260 23.98 8.24 -3.66
N LEU A 261 24.28 9.10 -4.62
CA LEU A 261 23.98 8.86 -6.03
C LEU A 261 25.11 8.07 -6.67
N THR A 262 24.77 7.02 -7.42
CA THR A 262 25.69 6.38 -8.36
C THR A 262 25.03 6.13 -9.71
N ARG A 263 25.83 6.24 -10.78
CA ARG A 263 25.34 6.07 -12.15
C ARG A 263 25.32 4.61 -12.62
N THR A 264 25.95 3.71 -11.88
CA THR A 264 26.15 2.32 -12.32
C THR A 264 25.54 1.32 -11.33
N VAL A 265 24.99 0.22 -11.86
CA VAL A 265 24.45 -0.88 -11.05
C VAL A 265 25.55 -1.55 -10.21
N ILE A 266 26.72 -1.78 -10.82
CA ILE A 266 27.91 -2.28 -10.11
C ILE A 266 28.32 -1.33 -8.99
N GLY A 267 28.23 -0.02 -9.24
CA GLY A 267 28.37 1.07 -8.28
C GLY A 267 27.56 0.85 -7.02
N ALA A 268 26.24 0.74 -7.21
CA ALA A 268 25.28 0.59 -6.14
C ALA A 268 25.51 -0.70 -5.35
N LYS A 269 25.79 -1.80 -6.05
CA LYS A 269 26.08 -3.10 -5.44
C LYS A 269 27.29 -3.08 -4.52
N LEU A 270 28.41 -2.53 -4.99
CA LEU A 270 29.63 -2.47 -4.20
C LEU A 270 29.48 -1.57 -2.99
N LEU A 271 28.80 -0.43 -3.13
CA LEU A 271 28.48 0.44 -1.99
C LEU A 271 27.60 -0.29 -0.97
N TYR A 272 26.49 -0.89 -1.41
CA TYR A 272 25.60 -1.68 -0.57
C TYR A 272 26.36 -2.77 0.21
N GLU A 273 27.23 -3.53 -0.47
CA GLU A 273 28.06 -4.56 0.15
C GLU A 273 29.11 -3.97 1.13
N CYS A 274 29.67 -2.79 0.87
CA CYS A 274 30.63 -2.16 1.78
C CYS A 274 29.97 -1.65 3.05
N PHE A 275 28.85 -0.93 2.93
CA PHE A 275 28.08 -0.47 4.10
C PHE A 275 27.54 -1.65 4.91
N GLY A 276 26.98 -2.66 4.26
CA GLY A 276 26.43 -3.84 4.93
C GLY A 276 27.47 -4.69 5.67
N LYS A 277 28.76 -4.64 5.29
CA LYS A 277 29.85 -5.30 6.04
C LYS A 277 30.15 -4.65 7.38
N GLU A 278 29.77 -3.39 7.55
CA GLU A 278 29.94 -2.62 8.78
C GLU A 278 28.58 -2.39 9.48
N ASP A 279 27.60 -3.28 9.21
CA ASP A 279 26.28 -3.31 9.83
C ASP A 279 25.38 -2.09 9.59
N TYR A 280 25.63 -1.31 8.54
CA TYR A 280 24.72 -0.22 8.11
C TYR A 280 23.53 -0.76 7.28
N GLU A 281 22.30 -0.40 7.66
CA GLU A 281 21.09 -0.73 6.92
C GLU A 281 20.93 0.17 5.68
N CYS A 282 21.18 -0.40 4.50
CA CYS A 282 21.07 0.33 3.23
C CYS A 282 19.79 0.00 2.47
N ILE A 283 19.18 1.02 1.86
CA ILE A 283 18.17 0.85 0.82
C ILE A 283 18.73 1.37 -0.50
N VAL A 284 18.53 0.59 -1.57
CA VAL A 284 18.91 1.00 -2.92
C VAL A 284 17.64 1.31 -3.72
N LEU A 285 17.45 2.56 -4.13
CA LEU A 285 16.44 2.92 -5.12
C LEU A 285 17.08 2.91 -6.50
N THR A 286 16.49 2.19 -7.46
CA THR A 286 17.10 2.00 -8.79
C THR A 286 16.15 2.35 -9.93
N SER A 287 16.69 2.98 -10.98
CA SER A 287 15.99 3.13 -12.26
C SER A 287 16.19 1.93 -13.21
N GLU A 288 17.01 0.95 -12.82
CA GLU A 288 17.24 -0.28 -13.58
C GLU A 288 15.99 -1.17 -13.54
N LYS A 289 15.62 -1.70 -14.71
CA LYS A 289 14.39 -2.49 -14.85
C LYS A 289 14.65 -3.98 -14.64
N ASN A 290 15.89 -4.42 -14.81
CA ASN A 290 16.28 -5.82 -14.70
C ASN A 290 17.01 -6.11 -13.39
N LEU A 291 16.27 -6.22 -12.29
CA LEU A 291 16.77 -6.55 -10.93
C LEU A 291 17.39 -7.96 -10.77
N LYS A 292 17.65 -8.69 -11.86
CA LYS A 292 17.97 -10.12 -11.80
C LYS A 292 19.40 -10.44 -11.30
N GLU A 293 20.25 -9.43 -11.05
CA GLU A 293 21.68 -9.65 -10.77
C GLU A 293 22.27 -8.85 -9.58
N SER A 294 21.47 -8.05 -8.86
CA SER A 294 22.03 -6.93 -8.09
C SER A 294 21.39 -6.75 -6.70
N CYS A 295 21.87 -7.43 -5.65
CA CYS A 295 21.55 -7.08 -4.24
C CYS A 295 20.13 -7.43 -3.72
N VAL A 296 20.02 -7.58 -2.39
CA VAL A 296 18.80 -8.05 -1.68
C VAL A 296 17.83 -6.90 -1.31
N ALA A 297 18.20 -5.64 -1.58
CA ALA A 297 17.45 -4.45 -1.14
C ALA A 297 17.18 -3.42 -2.27
N GLU A 298 17.19 -3.85 -3.53
CA GLU A 298 16.88 -2.96 -4.66
C GLU A 298 15.37 -2.77 -4.85
N ILE A 299 14.96 -1.51 -4.82
CA ILE A 299 13.58 -1.08 -5.03
C ILE A 299 13.52 -0.24 -6.31
N PRO A 300 12.72 -0.65 -7.31
CA PRO A 300 12.50 0.16 -8.50
C PRO A 300 11.90 1.52 -8.15
N LEU A 301 12.46 2.60 -8.66
CA LEU A 301 11.87 3.94 -8.52
C LEU A 301 10.44 4.00 -9.08
N GLU A 302 10.23 3.31 -10.21
CA GLU A 302 8.91 3.18 -10.86
C GLU A 302 7.86 2.45 -9.99
N PHE A 303 8.28 1.83 -8.88
CA PHE A 303 7.34 1.22 -7.93
C PHE A 303 6.51 2.25 -7.18
N TYR A 304 7.08 3.42 -6.87
CA TYR A 304 6.41 4.47 -6.10
C TYR A 304 6.01 5.68 -6.94
N THR A 305 6.83 6.05 -7.91
CA THR A 305 6.66 7.26 -8.71
C THR A 305 6.76 6.94 -10.19
N HIS A 306 6.65 7.94 -11.06
CA HIS A 306 6.99 7.79 -12.48
C HIS A 306 8.50 7.70 -12.76
N GLY A 307 9.31 7.34 -11.76
CA GLY A 307 10.77 7.24 -11.87
C GLY A 307 11.53 8.50 -11.44
N ASN A 308 10.84 9.52 -10.94
CA ASN A 308 11.45 10.74 -10.41
C ASN A 308 11.80 10.57 -8.93
N VAL A 309 12.89 11.23 -8.52
CA VAL A 309 13.32 11.35 -7.12
C VAL A 309 12.93 12.73 -6.60
N THR A 310 12.01 12.74 -5.64
CA THR A 310 11.51 13.92 -4.96
C THR A 310 11.82 13.85 -3.47
N GLU A 311 11.83 14.99 -2.78
CA GLU A 311 11.93 15.07 -1.32
C GLU A 311 10.83 14.24 -0.66
N THR A 312 9.63 14.30 -1.23
CA THR A 312 8.47 13.47 -0.86
C THR A 312 8.76 11.97 -0.90
N LEU A 313 9.40 11.48 -1.98
CA LEU A 313 9.79 10.07 -2.09
C LEU A 313 10.83 9.70 -1.04
N ILE A 314 11.84 10.54 -0.84
CA ILE A 314 12.91 10.32 0.15
C ILE A 314 12.31 10.22 1.56
N MET A 315 11.43 11.14 1.93
CA MET A 315 10.75 11.14 3.24
C MET A 315 9.89 9.90 3.45
N ALA A 316 9.17 9.47 2.40
CA ALA A 316 8.38 8.25 2.46
C ALA A 316 9.28 7.01 2.64
N VAL A 317 10.37 6.89 1.87
CA VAL A 317 11.33 5.79 1.99
C VAL A 317 11.96 5.78 3.39
N ASN A 318 12.36 6.93 3.93
CA ASN A 318 12.86 7.03 5.29
C ASN A 318 11.85 6.50 6.32
N THR A 319 10.60 6.90 6.18
CA THR A 319 9.54 6.51 7.12
C THR A 319 9.21 5.01 7.02
N ILE A 320 9.29 4.45 5.81
CA ILE A 320 8.90 3.06 5.53
C ILE A 320 10.01 2.08 5.94
N TYR A 321 11.26 2.43 5.65
CA TYR A 321 12.41 1.52 5.79
C TYR A 321 13.37 1.92 6.91
N ASN A 322 13.40 3.20 7.31
CA ASN A 322 14.35 3.74 8.28
C ASN A 322 15.81 3.30 8.00
N PRO A 323 16.33 3.48 6.77
CA PRO A 323 17.70 3.08 6.46
C PRO A 323 18.71 4.00 7.17
N ASP A 324 19.92 3.50 7.38
CA ASP A 324 21.05 4.34 7.77
C ASP A 324 21.59 5.11 6.56
N VAL A 325 21.52 4.53 5.36
CA VAL A 325 22.00 5.14 4.10
C VAL A 325 21.04 4.84 2.94
N LEU A 326 20.74 5.87 2.14
CA LEU A 326 19.96 5.75 0.92
C LEU A 326 20.86 5.84 -0.31
N ILE A 327 20.98 4.73 -1.04
CA ILE A 327 21.71 4.70 -2.31
C ILE A 327 20.69 4.87 -3.44
N ILE A 328 20.95 5.82 -4.34
CA ILE A 328 20.13 6.03 -5.54
C ILE A 328 20.96 5.69 -6.76
N GLN A 329 20.54 4.67 -7.49
CA GLN A 329 21.15 4.24 -8.73
C GLN A 329 20.34 4.73 -9.93
N THR A 330 20.93 5.60 -10.75
CA THR A 330 20.30 6.08 -11.99
C THR A 330 21.31 6.65 -12.98
N ASP A 331 21.16 6.31 -14.26
CA ASP A 331 21.92 6.91 -15.36
C ASP A 331 21.26 8.21 -15.89
N LYS A 332 20.06 8.54 -15.38
CA LYS A 332 19.25 9.69 -15.82
C LYS A 332 19.30 10.84 -14.82
N ASN A 333 18.98 12.04 -15.28
CA ASN A 333 18.74 13.19 -14.41
C ASN A 333 17.27 13.23 -14.00
N ILE A 334 16.97 12.63 -12.86
CA ILE A 334 15.60 12.38 -12.36
C ILE A 334 15.30 13.04 -11.02
N PHE A 335 16.26 13.80 -10.47
CA PHE A 335 16.11 14.52 -9.21
C PHE A 335 15.39 15.83 -9.45
N GLU A 336 14.45 16.17 -8.57
CA GLU A 336 13.84 17.50 -8.57
C GLU A 336 14.84 18.60 -8.16
N SER A 337 15.82 18.25 -7.32
CA SER A 337 16.90 19.12 -6.91
C SER A 337 18.17 18.32 -6.62
N ASN A 338 19.30 18.78 -7.14
CA ASN A 338 20.62 18.21 -6.82
C ASN A 338 21.03 18.46 -5.36
N SER A 339 20.35 19.36 -4.63
CA SER A 339 20.58 19.54 -3.20
C SER A 339 20.16 18.31 -2.39
N LEU A 340 19.42 17.36 -2.96
CA LEU A 340 19.06 16.13 -2.25
C LEU A 340 20.22 15.12 -2.17
N ILE A 341 21.33 15.35 -2.87
CA ILE A 341 22.44 14.40 -2.96
C ILE A 341 23.59 14.89 -2.07
N ASP A 342 24.08 14.03 -1.18
CA ASP A 342 25.24 14.32 -0.33
C ASP A 342 26.53 13.90 -1.05
N PHE A 343 26.52 12.71 -1.65
CA PHE A 343 27.65 12.14 -2.37
C PHE A 343 27.24 11.63 -3.74
N GLU A 344 27.98 11.99 -4.78
CA GLU A 344 27.89 11.39 -6.11
C GLU A 344 29.14 10.54 -6.37
N VAL A 345 28.94 9.24 -6.61
CA VAL A 345 30.01 8.25 -6.76
C VAL A 345 30.03 7.69 -8.19
N PHE A 346 31.17 7.82 -8.85
CA PHE A 346 31.36 7.39 -10.25
C PHE A 346 32.56 6.45 -10.41
N ASP A 347 32.42 5.52 -11.35
CA ASP A 347 33.52 4.67 -11.80
C ASP A 347 34.04 5.16 -13.17
N LYS A 348 35.20 5.83 -13.18
CA LYS A 348 35.91 6.24 -14.41
C LYS A 348 37.43 6.11 -14.19
N LYS A 349 38.00 4.98 -14.61
CA LYS A 349 39.44 4.63 -14.45
C LYS A 349 39.90 4.60 -12.98
N GLY A 350 38.96 4.46 -12.04
CA GLY A 350 39.11 4.71 -10.61
C GLY A 350 37.79 5.24 -10.02
N TRP A 351 37.65 5.17 -8.71
CA TRP A 351 36.43 5.63 -8.03
C TRP A 351 36.54 7.11 -7.71
N ASN A 352 35.56 7.89 -8.14
CA ASN A 352 35.49 9.31 -7.84
C ASN A 352 34.30 9.55 -6.92
N VAL A 353 34.50 10.32 -5.85
CA VAL A 353 33.43 10.81 -5.00
C VAL A 353 33.38 12.32 -5.12
N LYS A 354 32.18 12.85 -5.35
CA LYS A 354 31.91 14.28 -5.40
C LYS A 354 30.91 14.63 -4.32
N THR A 355 31.26 15.59 -3.46
CA THR A 355 30.31 16.26 -2.57
C THR A 355 29.92 17.60 -3.16
N ARG A 356 29.11 18.37 -2.44
CA ARG A 356 28.81 19.76 -2.82
C ARG A 356 30.06 20.65 -2.90
N MET A 357 31.13 20.32 -2.17
CA MET A 357 32.30 21.19 -2.03
C MET A 357 33.56 20.63 -2.69
N GLU A 358 33.71 19.30 -2.77
CA GLU A 358 34.98 18.68 -3.17
C GLU A 358 34.80 17.48 -4.10
N GLN A 359 35.82 17.21 -4.91
CA GLN A 359 35.93 15.99 -5.71
C GLN A 359 37.21 15.27 -5.34
N MET A 360 37.10 13.98 -5.01
CA MET A 360 38.22 13.12 -4.64
C MET A 360 38.32 11.90 -5.53
N GLN A 361 39.56 11.42 -5.72
CA GLN A 361 39.88 10.22 -6.50
C GLN A 361 40.41 9.14 -5.56
N PHE A 362 39.90 7.92 -5.74
CA PHE A 362 40.25 6.75 -4.94
C PHE A 362 40.66 5.59 -5.84
N GLU A 363 41.63 4.81 -5.35
CA GLU A 363 42.10 3.60 -6.02
C GLU A 363 41.03 2.50 -6.07
N ASN A 364 40.07 2.48 -5.13
CA ASN A 364 38.99 1.49 -5.07
C ASN A 364 37.72 2.01 -4.35
N CYS A 365 36.62 1.24 -4.46
CA CYS A 365 35.33 1.55 -3.83
C CYS A 365 35.39 1.58 -2.30
N TYR A 366 36.19 0.68 -1.69
CA TYR A 366 36.31 0.61 -0.24
C TYR A 366 36.91 1.88 0.37
N ASN A 367 37.88 2.50 -0.32
CA ASN A 367 38.46 3.78 0.09
C ASN A 367 37.44 4.92 -0.05
N ALA A 368 36.66 4.92 -1.13
CA ALA A 368 35.56 5.87 -1.31
C ALA A 368 34.50 5.73 -0.20
N TYR A 369 34.07 4.50 0.10
CA TYR A 369 33.18 4.15 1.19
C TYR A 369 33.71 4.66 2.55
N LYS A 370 34.96 4.33 2.90
CA LYS A 370 35.59 4.78 4.15
C LYS A 370 35.58 6.28 4.30
N TRP A 371 35.91 6.98 3.22
CA TRP A 371 35.88 8.44 3.23
C TRP A 371 34.47 8.98 3.45
N ILE A 372 33.47 8.43 2.75
CA ILE A 372 32.06 8.81 2.95
C ILE A 372 31.66 8.62 4.42
N ILE A 373 31.96 7.45 5.02
CA ILE A 373 31.67 7.20 6.44
C ILE A 373 32.34 8.21 7.36
N MET A 374 33.62 8.54 7.13
CA MET A 374 34.30 9.56 7.94
C MET A 374 33.56 10.89 7.90
N GLN A 375 33.08 11.32 6.72
CA GLN A 375 32.29 12.54 6.60
C GLN A 375 30.94 12.45 7.32
N LEU A 376 30.34 11.26 7.41
CA LEU A 376 29.06 11.04 8.06
C LEU A 376 29.13 10.97 9.59
N LEU A 377 30.31 10.67 10.15
CA LEU A 377 30.53 10.59 11.60
C LEU A 377 31.03 11.90 12.21
N ASP A 378 31.46 12.86 11.38
CA ASP A 378 32.02 14.15 11.80
C ASP A 378 30.94 15.26 11.92
N ASP A 379 29.70 15.00 11.49
CA ASP A 379 28.50 15.85 11.67
C ASP A 379 27.62 15.36 12.84
#